data_AF-A0A1Q8A397-F1
#
_entry.id   AF-A0A1Q8A397-F1
#
_cell.length_a   1.000
_cell.length_b   1.000
_cell.length_c   1.000
_cell.angle_alpha   90.00
_cell.angle_beta   90.00
_cell.angle_gamma   90.00
#
_symmetry.space_group_name_H-M   'P 1'
#
loop_
_entity.id
_entity.type
_entity.pdbx_description
1 polymer ?
#
loop_
_entity_poly.entity_id
_entity_poly.type
_entity_poly.pdbx_seq_one_letter_code
_entity_poly.pdbx_strand_id
1 'polypeptide(L)'
;MFEPNSPTLWGKVKRNITAFLTRVWRDGALFGTTADEAFYVKVDSENNPQEVIDAGQLIVEIGVAPVKPAEFVIIRISQKTLGKAA
;
A
#
# COMPACT_ATOMS: atom_id res chain seq x y z
N MET A 1 -10.86 -8.13 12.83
CA MET A 1 -11.73 -8.00 11.64
C MET A 1 -11.07 -8.84 10.55
N PHE A 2 -11.68 -9.95 10.15
CA PHE A 2 -11.10 -10.92 9.22
C PHE A 2 -11.81 -10.80 7.86
N GLU A 3 -11.46 -9.76 7.09
CA GLU A 3 -11.81 -9.80 5.65
C GLU A 3 -10.81 -10.72 4.95
N PRO A 4 -11.26 -11.66 4.10
CA PRO A 4 -10.37 -12.52 3.34
C PRO A 4 -9.46 -11.67 2.45
N ASN A 5 -8.18 -12.05 2.39
CA ASN A 5 -7.23 -11.43 1.48
C ASN A 5 -7.68 -11.69 0.04
N SER A 6 -8.36 -10.71 -0.55
CA SER A 6 -9.17 -10.86 -1.76
C SER A 6 -9.07 -9.63 -2.65
N PRO A 7 -9.35 -9.75 -3.97
CA PRO A 7 -9.37 -8.61 -4.88
C PRO A 7 -10.27 -7.46 -4.41
N THR A 8 -11.38 -7.77 -3.72
CA THR A 8 -12.27 -6.77 -3.15
C THR A 8 -11.59 -5.98 -2.02
N LEU A 9 -10.86 -6.65 -1.13
CA LEU A 9 -10.06 -6.01 -0.08
C LEU A 9 -8.94 -5.18 -0.70
N TRP A 10 -8.24 -5.70 -1.71
CA TRP A 10 -7.18 -4.98 -2.44
C TRP A 10 -7.70 -3.67 -3.03
N GLY A 11 -8.86 -3.71 -3.68
CA GLY A 11 -9.51 -2.52 -4.21
C GLY A 11 -9.82 -1.48 -3.14
N LYS A 12 -10.33 -1.90 -1.97
CA LYS A 12 -10.58 -0.98 -0.83
C LYS A 12 -9.28 -0.36 -0.32
N VAL A 13 -8.25 -1.19 -0.10
CA VAL A 13 -6.94 -0.77 0.41
C VAL A 13 -6.28 0.22 -0.57
N LYS A 14 -6.24 -0.13 -1.86
CA LYS A 14 -5.70 0.75 -2.91
C LYS A 14 -6.41 2.10 -2.91
N ARG A 15 -7.74 2.11 -2.94
CA ARG A 15 -8.53 3.36 -2.95
C ARG A 15 -8.23 4.24 -1.73
N ASN A 16 -8.17 3.66 -0.53
CA ASN A 16 -7.95 4.42 0.69
C ASN A 16 -6.54 5.03 0.74
N ILE A 17 -5.52 4.26 0.37
CA ILE A 17 -4.13 4.72 0.35
C ILE A 17 -3.95 5.78 -0.73
N THR A 18 -4.49 5.57 -1.94
CA THR A 18 -4.46 6.57 -3.02
C THR A 18 -5.12 7.88 -2.59
N ALA A 19 -6.29 7.82 -1.94
CA ALA A 19 -6.97 9.02 -1.45
C ALA A 19 -6.16 9.77 -0.37
N PHE A 20 -5.46 9.05 0.50
CA PHE A 20 -4.55 9.64 1.47
C PHE A 20 -3.35 10.32 0.80
N LEU A 21 -2.61 9.61 -0.05
CA LEU A 21 -1.41 10.13 -0.71
C LEU A 21 -1.74 11.28 -1.67
N THR A 22 -2.92 11.27 -2.29
CA THR A 22 -3.42 12.41 -3.09
C THR A 22 -3.55 13.68 -2.25
N ARG A 23 -4.03 13.58 -1.01
CA ARG A 23 -4.08 14.73 -0.10
C ARG A 23 -2.69 15.20 0.28
N VAL A 24 -1.81 14.27 0.67
CA VAL A 24 -0.41 14.58 1.02
C VAL A 24 0.33 15.27 -0.14
N TRP A 25 0.10 14.83 -1.38
CA TRP A 25 0.62 15.48 -2.58
C TRP A 25 0.07 16.89 -2.77
N ARG A 26 -1.26 17.07 -2.67
CA ARG A 26 -1.90 18.39 -2.77
C ARG A 26 -1.46 19.37 -1.69
N ASP A 27 -1.11 18.86 -0.53
CA ASP A 27 -0.57 19.64 0.60
C ASP A 27 0.92 20.00 0.39
N GLY A 28 1.53 19.60 -0.74
CA GLY A 28 2.90 19.96 -1.12
C GLY A 28 3.98 19.10 -0.48
N ALA A 29 3.64 17.98 0.15
CA ALA A 29 4.62 17.09 0.79
C ALA A 29 5.23 16.05 -0.17
N LEU A 30 4.61 15.85 -1.35
CA LEU A 30 5.15 15.00 -2.42
C LEU A 30 5.47 15.85 -3.67
N PHE A 31 6.56 15.49 -4.35
CA PHE A 31 7.02 16.10 -5.59
C PHE A 31 6.32 15.46 -6.80
N GLY A 32 5.93 16.27 -7.79
CA GLY A 32 5.33 15.79 -9.03
C GLY A 32 4.27 16.76 -9.54
N THR A 33 4.19 16.94 -10.85
CA THR A 33 3.17 17.75 -11.51
C THR A 33 1.83 17.01 -11.60
N THR A 34 1.87 15.68 -11.52
CA THR A 34 0.71 14.79 -11.46
C THR A 34 0.82 13.84 -10.26
N ALA A 35 -0.31 13.26 -9.84
CA ALA A 35 -0.33 12.28 -8.75
C ALA A 35 0.50 11.03 -9.08
N ASP A 36 0.52 10.61 -10.34
CA ASP A 36 1.27 9.42 -10.79
C ASP A 36 2.80 9.64 -10.78
N GLU A 37 3.26 10.90 -10.89
CA GLU A 37 4.67 11.26 -10.65
C GLU A 37 5.00 11.29 -9.15
N ALA A 38 4.00 11.59 -8.31
CA ALA A 38 4.18 11.79 -6.88
C ALA A 38 4.16 10.50 -6.06
N PHE A 39 3.37 9.51 -6.45
CA PHE A 39 3.31 8.23 -5.77
C PHE A 39 2.68 7.13 -6.63
N TYR A 40 2.89 5.88 -6.23
CA TYR A 40 2.13 4.74 -6.74
C TYR A 40 1.72 3.81 -5.61
N VAL A 41 0.65 3.04 -5.83
CA VAL A 41 0.17 2.01 -4.91
C VAL A 41 -0.10 0.72 -5.68
N LYS A 42 0.63 -0.34 -5.34
CA LYS A 42 0.46 -1.68 -5.89
C LYS A 42 -0.05 -2.64 -4.83
N VAL A 43 -1.21 -3.22 -5.10
CA VAL A 43 -1.82 -4.31 -4.35
C VAL A 43 -2.67 -5.10 -5.32
N ASP A 44 -2.08 -6.19 -5.81
CA ASP A 44 -2.62 -7.03 -6.87
C ASP A 44 -2.15 -8.48 -6.68
N SER A 45 -2.50 -9.36 -7.62
CA SER A 45 -2.11 -10.78 -7.57
C SER A 45 -0.61 -11.00 -7.79
N GLU A 46 0.13 -10.02 -8.32
CA GLU A 46 1.56 -10.16 -8.54
C GLU A 46 2.32 -10.03 -7.21
N ASN A 47 1.92 -9.09 -6.34
CA ASN A 47 2.50 -8.96 -5.00
C ASN A 47 1.75 -9.72 -3.90
N ASN A 48 0.56 -10.26 -4.19
CA ASN A 48 -0.19 -11.15 -3.31
C ASN A 48 -0.54 -12.48 -4.01
N PRO A 49 0.47 -13.32 -4.32
CA PRO A 49 0.22 -14.68 -4.80
C PRO A 49 -0.43 -15.55 -3.71
N GLN A 50 -0.93 -16.72 -4.11
CA GLN A 50 -1.65 -17.63 -3.21
C GLN A 50 -0.84 -17.98 -1.95
N GLU A 51 0.47 -18.15 -2.08
CA GLU A 51 1.38 -18.44 -0.96
C GLU A 51 1.38 -17.33 0.12
N VAL A 52 1.31 -16.07 -0.30
CA VAL A 52 1.22 -14.89 0.60
C VAL A 52 -0.15 -14.82 1.26
N ILE A 53 -1.20 -15.10 0.49
CA ILE A 53 -2.58 -15.17 0.98
C ILE A 53 -2.72 -16.26 2.04
N ASP A 54 -2.21 -17.47 1.76
CA ASP A 54 -2.27 -18.64 2.62
C ASP A 54 -1.45 -18.45 3.91
N ALA A 55 -0.34 -17.70 3.82
CA ALA A 55 0.44 -17.25 4.97
C ALA A 55 -0.30 -16.19 5.82
N GLY A 56 -1.51 -15.78 5.42
CA GLY A 56 -2.29 -14.75 6.09
C GLY A 56 -1.65 -13.37 6.03
N GLN A 57 -0.87 -13.11 4.98
CA GLN A 57 -0.18 -11.85 4.73
C GLN A 57 -0.90 -11.06 3.63
N LEU A 58 -0.92 -9.74 3.77
CA LEU A 58 -1.30 -8.80 2.72
C LEU A 58 -0.09 -7.89 2.47
N ILE A 59 0.37 -7.84 1.23
CA ILE A 59 1.48 -6.99 0.79
C ILE A 59 0.92 -5.81 0.02
N VAL A 60 1.24 -4.62 0.48
CA VAL A 60 0.99 -3.36 -0.26
C VAL A 60 2.34 -2.70 -0.50
N GLU A 61 2.62 -2.44 -1.77
CA GLU A 61 3.81 -1.70 -2.17
C GLU A 61 3.42 -0.27 -2.52
N ILE A 62 4.16 0.68 -1.94
CA ILE A 62 3.92 2.11 -2.09
C ILE A 62 5.25 2.77 -2.40
N GLY A 63 5.33 3.42 -3.55
CA GLY A 63 6.41 4.36 -3.84
C GLY A 63 5.90 5.78 -3.68
N VAL A 64 6.75 6.65 -3.12
CA VAL A 64 6.46 8.08 -2.95
C VAL A 64 7.68 8.89 -3.39
N ALA A 65 7.44 10.04 -4.00
CA ALA A 65 8.44 11.04 -4.34
C ALA A 65 8.38 12.18 -3.30
N PRO A 66 9.14 12.13 -2.20
CA PRO A 66 9.15 13.21 -1.21
C PRO A 66 9.78 14.49 -1.78
N VAL A 67 9.30 15.64 -1.34
CA VAL A 67 9.98 16.93 -1.62
C VAL A 67 11.31 16.94 -0.83
N LYS A 68 12.44 17.19 -1.52
CA LYS A 68 13.80 17.00 -0.99
C LYS A 68 14.07 17.67 0.40
N PRO A 69 14.96 17.09 1.25
CA PRO A 69 15.79 15.91 1.02
C PRO A 69 15.43 14.71 1.93
N ALA A 70 14.79 13.70 1.34
CA ALA A 70 14.91 12.30 1.75
C ALA A 70 14.82 11.47 0.47
N GLU A 71 15.88 10.76 0.10
CA GLU A 71 16.04 10.33 -1.29
C GLU A 71 15.17 9.15 -1.70
N PHE A 72 14.72 8.24 -0.80
CA PHE A 72 13.63 7.28 -1.08
C PHE A 72 12.97 6.79 0.23
N VAL A 73 11.63 6.62 0.23
CA VAL A 73 10.90 5.94 1.32
C VAL A 73 10.12 4.76 0.74
N ILE A 74 10.49 3.53 1.13
CA ILE A 74 9.72 2.32 0.82
C ILE A 74 8.94 1.91 2.07
N ILE A 75 7.62 2.03 2.03
CA ILE A 75 6.75 1.57 3.12
C ILE A 75 6.18 0.21 2.75
N ARG A 76 6.71 -0.84 3.39
CA ARG A 76 6.13 -2.19 3.33
C ARG A 76 5.26 -2.41 4.56
N ILE A 77 3.95 -2.37 4.36
CA ILE A 77 2.98 -2.70 5.41
C ILE A 77 2.63 -4.17 5.23
N SER A 78 2.88 -4.98 6.25
CA SER A 78 2.42 -6.37 6.32
C SER A 78 1.50 -6.55 7.53
N GLN A 79 0.36 -7.18 7.30
CA GLN A 79 -0.52 -7.64 8.37
C GLN A 79 -0.30 -9.14 8.51
N LYS A 80 0.05 -9.60 9.72
CA LYS A 80 0.16 -11.02 10.04
C LYS A 80 -1.03 -11.41 10.91
N THR A 81 -1.71 -12.50 10.56
CA THR A 81 -2.70 -13.09 11.45
C THR A 81 -1.97 -13.75 12.62
N LEU A 82 -2.15 -13.23 13.84
CA LEU A 82 -1.71 -13.93 15.06
C LEU A 82 -2.61 -15.16 15.24
N GLY A 83 -2.05 -16.35 15.04
CA GLY A 83 -2.73 -17.60 15.40
C GLY A 83 -3.04 -17.58 16.90
N LYS A 84 -4.26 -17.97 17.27
CA LYS A 84 -4.60 -18.20 18.68
C LYS A 84 -3.63 -19.26 19.21
N ALA A 85 -2.86 -18.93 20.24
CA ALA A 85 -2.14 -19.95 21.00
C ALA A 85 -3.19 -20.96 21.50
N ALA A 86 -2.94 -22.23 21.19
CA ALA A 86 -3.76 -23.36 21.64
C ALA A 86 -3.81 -23.43 23.17
#